data_AF-A0A7M7QJQ9-F1
#
_entry.id   AF-A0A7M7QJQ9-F1
#
_cell.length_a   1.000
_cell.length_b   1.000
_cell.length_c   1.000
_cell.angle_alpha   90.00
_cell.angle_beta   90.00
_cell.angle_gamma   90.00
#
_symmetry.space_group_name_H-M   'P 1'
#
loop_
_entity.id
_entity.type
_entity.pdbx_description
1 polymer ?
#
loop_
_entity_poly.entity_id
_entity_poly.type
_entity_poly.pdbx_seq_one_letter_code
_entity_poly.pdbx_strand_id
1 'polypeptide(L)'
;MLLTKDNEILSIHPSSVNFNVANFSSSFLAFEEKIEKSKIFIKEVTLVPMLPLVLFSSHGIDIEFNDGQCLLSLDDGWVTFAVKSLKVAQLLQLARAELSDVLEKKMRDPQLNLFDYLRGKKIINTIVNIISIC
;
A
#
# COMPACT_ATOMS: atom_id res chain seq x y z
N MET A 1 -20.21 0.61 -1.05
CA MET A 1 -20.09 -0.20 -2.27
C MET A 1 -18.61 -0.43 -2.51
N LEU A 2 -18.18 -1.67 -2.77
CA LEU A 2 -16.77 -1.98 -3.03
C LEU A 2 -16.54 -2.08 -4.54
N LEU A 3 -15.45 -1.50 -5.02
CA LEU A 3 -15.11 -1.41 -6.43
C LEU A 3 -13.66 -1.84 -6.66
N THR A 4 -13.40 -2.51 -7.78
CA THR A 4 -12.04 -2.70 -8.30
C THR A 4 -11.61 -1.48 -9.12
N LYS A 5 -10.34 -1.47 -9.56
CA LYS A 5 -9.83 -0.52 -10.55
C LYS A 5 -10.68 -0.48 -11.82
N ASP A 6 -11.16 -1.63 -12.25
CA ASP A 6 -11.94 -1.81 -13.48
C ASP A 6 -13.44 -1.56 -13.27
N ASN A 7 -13.82 -0.92 -12.16
CA ASN A 7 -15.21 -0.62 -11.78
C ASN A 7 -16.10 -1.87 -11.58
N GLU A 8 -15.52 -3.03 -11.28
CA GLU A 8 -16.32 -4.21 -10.91
C GLU A 8 -16.92 -4.01 -9.52
N ILE A 9 -18.23 -4.22 -9.40
CA ILE A 9 -18.93 -4.14 -8.11
C ILE A 9 -18.71 -5.44 -7.34
N LEU A 10 -18.09 -5.32 -6.17
CA LEU A 10 -17.78 -6.44 -5.30
C LEU A 10 -18.74 -6.51 -4.11
N SER A 11 -18.97 -7.73 -3.63
CA SER A 11 -19.56 -8.01 -2.32
C SER A 11 -18.59 -8.80 -1.46
N ILE A 12 -18.60 -8.59 -0.15
CA ILE A 12 -17.85 -9.47 0.75
C ILE A 12 -18.62 -10.80 0.87
N HIS A 13 -17.91 -11.92 0.81
CA HIS A 13 -18.48 -13.24 0.96
C HIS A 13 -19.00 -13.44 2.40
N PRO A 14 -20.17 -14.10 2.61
CA PRO A 14 -20.73 -14.32 3.95
C PRO A 14 -19.82 -15.04 4.95
N SER A 15 -18.87 -15.84 4.46
CA SER A 15 -17.90 -16.54 5.32
C SER A 15 -16.70 -15.67 5.72
N SER A 16 -16.57 -14.46 5.19
CA SER A 16 -15.51 -13.53 5.59
C SER A 16 -15.80 -12.99 6.98
N VAL A 17 -14.76 -12.82 7.79
CA VAL A 17 -14.86 -12.12 9.08
C VAL A 17 -15.32 -10.67 8.92
N ASN A 18 -15.12 -10.08 7.74
CA ASN A 18 -15.49 -8.70 7.43
C ASN A 18 -16.89 -8.57 6.80
N PHE A 19 -17.67 -9.66 6.70
CA PHE A 19 -18.99 -9.63 6.03
C PHE A 19 -19.97 -8.63 6.63
N ASN A 20 -20.00 -8.53 7.96
CA ASN A 20 -20.93 -7.66 8.70
C ASN A 20 -20.34 -6.27 9.00
N VAL A 21 -19.15 -5.95 8.47
CA VAL A 21 -18.53 -4.64 8.71
C VAL A 21 -19.22 -3.59 7.83
N ALA A 22 -19.91 -2.65 8.48
CA ALA A 22 -20.63 -1.60 7.78
C ALA A 22 -19.69 -0.49 7.25
N ASN A 23 -18.65 -0.15 8.01
CA ASN A 23 -17.72 0.93 7.69
C ASN A 23 -16.28 0.48 7.96
N PHE A 24 -15.40 0.66 6.97
CA PHE A 24 -13.96 0.44 7.11
C PHE A 24 -13.27 1.75 7.48
N SER A 25 -12.24 1.67 8.33
CA SER A 25 -11.41 2.83 8.68
C SER A 25 -10.45 3.24 7.55
N SER A 26 -10.25 2.37 6.56
CA SER A 26 -9.49 2.63 5.34
C SER A 26 -10.39 2.50 4.12
N SER A 27 -10.12 3.30 3.09
CA SER A 27 -10.77 3.21 1.78
C SER A 27 -10.26 2.05 0.92
N PHE A 28 -9.16 1.39 1.31
CA PHE A 28 -8.53 0.31 0.54
C PHE A 28 -8.59 -1.03 1.27
N LEU A 29 -8.87 -2.06 0.49
CA LEU A 29 -8.94 -3.44 0.93
C LEU A 29 -8.04 -4.29 0.03
N ALA A 30 -7.27 -5.19 0.62
CA ALA A 30 -6.67 -6.31 -0.09
C ALA A 30 -7.56 -7.54 0.07
N PHE A 31 -7.58 -8.39 -0.94
CA PHE A 31 -8.27 -9.68 -0.89
C PHE A 31 -7.43 -10.75 -1.59
N GLU A 32 -7.58 -12.00 -1.16
CA GLU A 32 -6.88 -13.15 -1.74
C GLU A 32 -7.72 -13.82 -2.84
N GLU A 33 -8.98 -14.12 -2.55
CA GLU A 33 -9.86 -14.89 -3.45
C GLU A 33 -10.97 -14.00 -4.06
N LYS A 34 -11.12 -14.06 -5.39
CA LYS A 34 -12.28 -13.53 -6.14
C LYS A 34 -13.14 -14.69 -6.63
N ILE A 35 -14.42 -14.71 -6.24
CA ILE A 35 -15.38 -15.77 -6.58
C ILE A 35 -16.51 -15.20 -7.44
N GLU A 36 -16.66 -15.70 -8.66
CA GLU A 36 -17.71 -15.30 -9.59
C GLU A 36 -18.84 -16.35 -9.59
N LYS A 37 -20.03 -15.96 -9.14
CA LYS A 37 -21.26 -16.78 -9.21
C LYS A 37 -22.42 -15.94 -9.76
N SER A 38 -23.45 -15.70 -8.96
CA SER A 38 -24.54 -14.76 -9.30
C SER A 38 -24.12 -13.29 -9.21
N LYS A 39 -23.04 -13.01 -8.47
CA LYS A 39 -22.29 -11.74 -8.43
C LYS A 39 -20.85 -12.04 -8.01
N ILE A 40 -19.99 -11.02 -8.01
CA ILE A 40 -18.58 -11.16 -7.63
C ILE A 40 -18.43 -11.01 -6.12
N PHE A 41 -17.77 -11.98 -5.50
CA PHE A 41 -17.48 -12.01 -4.07
C PHE A 41 -15.98 -12.02 -3.77
N ILE A 42 -15.60 -11.40 -2.66
CA ILE A 42 -14.24 -11.47 -2.07
C ILE A 42 -14.31 -12.04 -0.65
N LYS A 43 -13.37 -12.91 -0.24
CA LYS A 43 -13.50 -13.69 1.00
C LYS A 43 -12.46 -13.34 2.07
N GLU A 44 -11.18 -13.47 1.79
CA GLU A 44 -10.08 -13.15 2.71
C GLU A 44 -9.72 -11.67 2.59
N VAL A 45 -10.56 -10.80 3.15
CA VAL A 45 -10.44 -9.35 3.03
C VAL A 45 -9.62 -8.78 4.19
N THR A 46 -8.64 -7.93 3.91
CA THR A 46 -7.85 -7.19 4.90
C THR A 46 -7.88 -5.70 4.60
N LEU A 47 -8.11 -4.86 5.61
CA LEU A 47 -8.00 -3.41 5.45
C LEU A 47 -6.53 -3.02 5.27
N VAL A 48 -6.26 -2.16 4.29
CA VAL A 48 -4.90 -1.69 4.02
C VAL A 48 -4.83 -0.18 4.25
N PRO A 49 -4.08 0.31 5.25
CA PRO A 49 -3.88 1.74 5.44
C PRO A 49 -3.08 2.35 4.28
N MET A 50 -3.18 3.67 4.12
CA MET A 50 -2.54 4.41 3.03
C MET A 50 -1.01 4.21 2.98
N LEU A 51 -0.32 4.36 4.11
CA LEU A 51 1.14 4.35 4.13
C LEU A 51 1.75 2.99 3.72
N PRO A 52 1.27 1.84 4.24
CA PRO A 52 1.65 0.53 3.70
C PRO A 52 1.37 0.40 2.20
N LEU A 53 0.21 0.87 1.71
CA LEU A 53 -0.11 0.79 0.29
C LEU A 53 0.93 1.52 -0.57
N VAL A 54 1.30 2.75 -0.20
CA VAL A 54 2.31 3.56 -0.91
C VAL A 54 3.70 2.92 -0.89
N LEU A 55 4.10 2.36 0.25
CA LEU A 55 5.44 1.79 0.43
C LEU A 55 5.63 0.45 -0.26
N PHE A 56 4.56 -0.36 -0.38
CA PHE A 56 4.65 -1.73 -0.87
C PHE A 56 3.93 -1.95 -2.22
N SER A 57 3.34 -0.92 -2.83
CA SER A 57 2.83 -1.01 -4.20
C SER A 57 3.96 -1.26 -5.20
N SER A 58 3.68 -2.06 -6.22
CA SER A 58 4.60 -2.26 -7.36
C SER A 58 4.73 -1.04 -8.28
N HIS A 59 3.79 -0.09 -8.20
CA HIS A 59 3.76 1.08 -9.07
C HIS A 59 4.71 2.19 -8.61
N GLY A 60 5.11 3.08 -9.54
CA GLY A 60 5.80 4.33 -9.26
C GLY A 60 5.05 5.20 -8.23
N ILE A 61 5.77 6.15 -7.63
CA ILE A 61 5.18 7.24 -6.85
C ILE A 61 5.37 8.46 -7.72
N ASP A 62 4.25 8.99 -8.19
CA ASP A 62 4.19 10.25 -8.90
C ASP A 62 3.78 11.34 -7.92
N ILE A 63 4.37 12.51 -8.07
CA ILE A 63 4.12 13.66 -7.20
C ILE A 63 3.64 14.79 -8.07
N GLU A 64 2.42 15.24 -7.80
CA GLU A 64 1.74 16.28 -8.56
C GLU A 64 1.32 17.43 -7.64
N PHE A 65 1.05 18.58 -8.25
CA PHE A 65 0.47 19.72 -7.56
C PHE A 65 -0.84 20.09 -8.24
N ASN A 66 -1.93 20.05 -7.48
CA ASN A 66 -3.25 20.42 -7.97
C ASN A 66 -3.97 21.27 -6.93
N ASP A 67 -4.56 22.38 -7.34
CA ASP A 67 -5.31 23.31 -6.48
C ASP A 67 -4.58 23.68 -5.16
N GLY A 68 -3.26 23.89 -5.24
CA GLY A 68 -2.42 24.23 -4.10
C GLY A 68 -2.11 23.07 -3.13
N GLN A 69 -2.54 21.85 -3.46
CA GLN A 69 -2.25 20.64 -2.69
C GLN A 69 -1.14 19.83 -3.36
N CYS A 70 -0.29 19.21 -2.54
CA CYS A 70 0.67 18.21 -3.02
C CYS A 70 0.00 16.84 -3.01
N LEU A 71 -0.08 16.21 -4.18
CA LEU A 71 -0.70 14.91 -4.37
C LEU A 71 0.38 13.85 -4.59
N LEU A 72 0.21 12.70 -3.94
CA LEU A 72 0.96 11.49 -4.18
C LEU A 72 0.05 10.50 -4.91
N SER A 73 0.48 10.06 -6.08
CA SER A 73 -0.27 9.18 -6.97
C SER A 73 0.45 7.85 -7.18
N LEU A 74 -0.31 6.78 -7.27
CA LEU A 74 0.13 5.44 -7.66
C LEU A 74 -0.71 4.97 -8.85
N ASP A 75 -0.11 4.12 -9.68
CA ASP A 75 -0.80 3.42 -10.77
C ASP A 75 -1.58 4.38 -11.70
N ASP A 76 -0.84 5.30 -12.31
CA ASP A 76 -1.35 6.32 -13.24
C ASP A 76 -2.53 7.15 -12.68
N GLY A 77 -2.46 7.45 -11.38
CA GLY A 77 -3.47 8.26 -10.68
C GLY A 77 -4.70 7.49 -10.20
N TRP A 78 -4.76 6.16 -10.39
CA TRP A 78 -5.86 5.34 -9.86
C TRP A 78 -6.00 5.50 -8.34
N VAL A 79 -4.86 5.56 -7.65
CA VAL A 79 -4.80 5.82 -6.21
C VAL A 79 -4.09 7.14 -5.99
N THR A 80 -4.80 8.14 -5.47
CA THR A 80 -4.26 9.49 -5.25
C THR A 80 -4.56 9.97 -3.84
N PHE A 81 -3.56 10.56 -3.17
CA PHE A 81 -3.66 11.08 -1.82
C PHE A 81 -3.10 12.49 -1.71
N ALA A 82 -3.80 13.37 -1.01
CA ALA A 82 -3.21 14.63 -0.57
C ALA A 82 -2.21 14.36 0.55
N VAL A 83 -0.99 14.87 0.40
CA VAL A 83 0.04 14.83 1.43
C VAL A 83 0.31 16.23 1.99
N LYS A 84 0.79 16.28 3.23
CA LYS A 84 1.01 17.55 3.95
C LYS A 84 2.02 18.47 3.26
N SER A 85 2.99 17.92 2.53
CA SER A 85 4.01 18.70 1.83
C SER A 85 4.76 17.84 0.81
N LEU A 86 5.41 18.51 -0.15
CA LEU A 86 6.36 17.90 -1.08
C LEU A 86 7.44 17.08 -0.36
N LYS A 87 7.95 17.59 0.77
CA LYS A 87 8.97 16.91 1.58
C LYS A 87 8.50 15.54 2.07
N VAL A 88 7.23 15.42 2.47
CA VAL A 88 6.66 14.14 2.91
C VAL A 88 6.56 13.16 1.75
N ALA A 89 6.08 13.60 0.58
CA ALA A 89 6.02 12.73 -0.60
C ALA A 89 7.42 12.25 -1.04
N GLN A 90 8.40 13.14 -1.09
CA GLN A 90 9.78 12.79 -1.42
C GLN A 90 10.40 11.83 -0.41
N LEU A 91 10.12 11.99 0.89
CA LEU A 91 10.57 11.05 1.92
C LEU A 91 10.00 9.64 1.70
N LEU A 92 8.72 9.51 1.34
CA LEU A 92 8.11 8.22 1.03
C LEU A 92 8.73 7.58 -0.22
N GLN A 93 8.95 8.39 -1.26
CA GLN A 93 9.60 7.94 -2.50
C GLN A 93 11.03 7.44 -2.25
N LEU A 94 11.82 8.19 -1.47
CA LEU A 94 13.19 7.80 -1.09
C LEU A 94 13.20 6.56 -0.19
N ALA A 95 12.34 6.49 0.81
CA ALA A 95 12.25 5.33 1.70
C ALA A 95 11.93 4.04 0.92
N ARG A 96 11.05 4.13 -0.07
CA ARG A 96 10.72 2.99 -0.92
C ARG A 96 11.89 2.58 -1.82
N ALA A 97 12.55 3.54 -2.48
CA ALA A 97 13.73 3.25 -3.29
C ALA A 97 14.85 2.58 -2.47
N GLU A 98 15.11 3.10 -1.26
CA GLU A 98 16.06 2.52 -0.32
C GLU A 98 15.68 1.11 0.13
N LEU A 99 14.38 0.85 0.37
CA LEU A 99 13.91 -0.48 0.72
C LEU A 99 14.11 -1.46 -0.45
N SER A 100 13.75 -1.06 -1.66
CA SER A 100 13.96 -1.86 -2.88
C SER A 100 15.43 -2.22 -3.08
N ASP A 101 16.34 -1.25 -2.95
CA ASP A 101 17.80 -1.47 -3.03
C ASP A 101 18.29 -2.53 -2.03
N VAL A 102 17.76 -2.50 -0.81
CA VAL A 102 18.13 -3.44 0.26
C VAL A 102 17.57 -4.83 -0.03
N LEU A 103 16.32 -4.93 -0.51
CA LEU A 103 15.69 -6.18 -0.87
C LEU A 103 16.37 -6.82 -2.09
N GLU A 104 16.77 -6.05 -3.10
CA GLU A 104 17.54 -6.56 -4.24
C GLU A 104 18.87 -7.17 -3.81
N LYS A 105 19.58 -6.55 -2.86
CA LYS A 105 20.82 -7.13 -2.31
C LYS A 105 20.55 -8.44 -1.59
N LYS A 106 19.46 -8.54 -0.83
CA LYS A 106 19.04 -9.80 -0.19
C LYS A 106 18.64 -10.86 -1.21
N MET A 107 18.08 -10.48 -2.36
CA MET A 107 17.79 -11.42 -3.44
C MET A 107 19.07 -11.94 -4.11
N ARG A 108 20.08 -11.06 -4.31
CA ARG A 108 21.40 -11.44 -4.85
C ARG A 108 22.22 -12.28 -3.86
N ASP A 109 22.12 -11.98 -2.56
CA ASP A 109 22.72 -12.73 -1.47
C ASP A 109 21.66 -13.11 -0.42
N PRO A 110 21.04 -14.30 -0.56
CA PRO A 110 20.06 -14.80 0.39
C PRO A 110 20.58 -14.98 1.83
N GLN A 111 21.90 -14.99 2.07
CA GLN A 111 22.48 -15.10 3.42
C GLN A 111 22.66 -13.73 4.09
N LEU A 112 22.55 -12.62 3.36
CA LEU A 112 22.66 -11.27 3.91
C LEU A 112 21.64 -11.04 5.03
N ASN A 113 22.07 -10.90 6.28
CA ASN A 113 21.16 -10.53 7.36
C ASN A 113 20.90 -9.02 7.33
N LEU A 114 19.66 -8.62 7.02
CA LEU A 114 19.27 -7.21 6.94
C LEU A 114 19.34 -6.48 8.29
N PHE A 115 19.29 -7.21 9.41
CA PHE A 115 19.40 -6.62 10.75
C PHE A 115 20.85 -6.33 11.17
N ASP A 116 21.81 -7.08 10.63
CA ASP A 116 23.25 -6.85 10.86
C ASP A 116 23.83 -5.86 9.83
N TYR A 117 23.19 -5.75 8.67
CA TYR A 117 23.51 -4.75 7.66
C TYR A 117 23.01 -3.36 8.08
N LEU A 118 23.92 -2.43 8.38
CA LEU A 118 23.58 -1.10 8.89
C LEU A 118 22.53 -0.34 8.05
N ARG A 119 22.65 -0.36 6.72
CA ARG A 119 21.67 0.28 5.82
C ARG A 119 20.32 -0.45 5.87
N GLY A 120 20.33 -1.78 5.90
CA GLY A 120 19.14 -2.62 6.07
C GLY A 120 18.39 -2.34 7.37
N LYS A 121 19.08 -2.35 8.50
CA LYS A 121 18.51 -2.04 9.82
C LYS A 121 17.89 -0.64 9.85
N LYS A 122 18.59 0.36 9.32
CA LYS A 122 18.09 1.74 9.27
C LYS A 122 16.83 1.88 8.43
N ILE A 123 16.79 1.28 7.24
CA ILE A 123 15.60 1.40 6.39
C ILE A 123 14.42 0.63 6.96
N ILE A 124 14.64 -0.58 7.49
CA ILE A 124 13.57 -1.37 8.15
C ILE A 124 12.96 -0.57 9.31
N ASN A 125 13.79 0.00 10.18
CA ASN A 125 13.30 0.82 11.29
C ASN A 125 12.54 2.07 10.80
N THR A 126 13.02 2.70 9.72
CA THR A 126 12.32 3.84 9.11
C THR A 126 10.94 3.43 8.59
N ILE A 127 10.85 2.31 7.89
CA ILE A 127 9.59 1.79 7.36
C ILE A 127 8.61 1.45 8.49
N VAL A 128 9.07 0.76 9.54
CA VAL A 128 8.27 0.46 10.74
C VAL A 128 7.74 1.75 11.37
N ASN A 129 8.60 2.76 11.54
CA ASN A 129 8.18 4.04 12.09
C ASN A 129 7.13 4.74 11.20
N ILE A 130 7.28 4.71 9.88
CA ILE A 130 6.31 5.33 8.96
C ILE A 130 4.94 4.66 9.09
N ILE A 131 4.87 3.33 9.05
CA ILE A 131 3.59 2.61 9.08
C ILE A 131 2.94 2.57 10.47
N SER A 132 3.69 2.83 11.54
CA SER A 132 3.16 2.90 12.92
C SER A 132 2.51 4.25 13.26
N ILE A 133 2.54 5.23 12.34
CA ILE A 133 1.86 6.53 12.50
C ILE A 133 0.37 6.42 12.14
N CYS A 134 -0.04 5.32 11.50
CA CYS A 134 -1.43 5.02 11.15
C CYS A 134 -2.26 4.56 12.36
#